data_AF-A0A914RFC1-F1
#
_entry.id   AF-A0A914RFC1-F1
#
_cell.length_a   1.000
_cell.length_b   1.000
_cell.length_c   1.000
_cell.angle_alpha   90.00
_cell.angle_beta   90.00
_cell.angle_gamma   90.00
#
_symmetry.space_group_name_H-M   'P 1'
#
loop_
_entity.id
_entity.type
_entity.pdbx_description
1 polymer ?
#
loop_
_entity_poly.entity_id
_entity_poly.type
_entity_poly.pdbx_seq_one_letter_code
_entity_poly.pdbx_strand_id
1 'polypeptide(L)'
;MSIELFRRLEELPSICQLLVIMHNNGYTWTSADKDSQEIRTIIETLENTECSMPAIGWWKIGKPLTDIEKVFLKEEDLSRKLEWKPVCIMVGATGGIAVVALAISIFWGLNGSSFATK
;
A
#
# COMPACT_ATOMS: atom_id res chain seq x y z
N MET A 1 5.20 7.50 -5.10
CA MET A 1 6.67 7.30 -5.17
C MET A 1 7.13 6.09 -4.38
N SER A 2 6.58 5.79 -3.19
CA SER A 2 6.96 4.61 -2.39
C SER A 2 6.63 3.26 -3.06
N ILE A 3 5.47 3.15 -3.72
CA ILE A 3 4.97 1.86 -4.27
C ILE A 3 5.90 1.30 -5.35
N GLU A 4 6.43 2.16 -6.22
CA GLU A 4 7.38 1.76 -7.28
C GLU A 4 8.69 1.24 -6.68
N LEU A 5 9.13 1.81 -5.56
CA LEU A 5 10.35 1.42 -4.87
C LEU A 5 10.18 0.05 -4.20
N PHE A 6 9.10 -0.14 -3.43
CA PHE A 6 8.79 -1.42 -2.79
C PHE A 6 8.48 -2.54 -3.78
N ARG A 7 7.86 -2.24 -4.92
CA ARG A 7 7.60 -3.24 -5.96
C ARG A 7 8.86 -3.68 -6.71
N ARG A 8 9.89 -2.83 -6.77
CA ARG A 8 11.17 -3.17 -7.41
C ARG A 8 12.20 -3.77 -6.46
N LEU A 9 11.98 -3.61 -5.15
CA LEU A 9 12.86 -4.06 -4.05
C LEU A 9 12.03 -4.92 -3.09
N GLU A 10 11.65 -6.11 -3.55
CA GLU A 10 10.62 -6.94 -2.92
C GLU A 10 11.04 -7.58 -1.59
N GLU A 11 12.35 -7.69 -1.31
CA GLU A 11 12.90 -8.31 -0.09
C GLU A 11 13.44 -7.29 0.94
N LEU A 12 12.83 -6.11 1.00
CA LEU A 12 13.20 -5.12 2.02
C LEU A 12 12.59 -5.47 3.39
N PRO A 13 13.39 -5.53 4.46
CA PRO A 13 12.90 -5.81 5.80
C PRO A 13 12.15 -4.61 6.38
N SER A 14 11.20 -4.88 7.27
CA SER A 14 10.41 -3.87 7.98
C SER A 14 11.16 -3.32 9.20
N ILE A 15 12.25 -2.59 8.97
CA ILE A 15 13.03 -1.90 10.02
C ILE A 15 12.89 -0.37 9.92
N CYS A 16 13.12 0.34 11.03
CA CYS A 16 12.85 1.77 11.15
C CYS A 16 13.81 2.64 10.31
N GLN A 17 15.11 2.34 10.35
CA GLN A 17 16.11 3.01 9.54
C GLN A 17 16.89 1.99 8.71
N LEU A 18 16.75 2.09 7.40
CA LEU A 18 17.30 1.14 6.44
C LEU A 18 18.28 1.88 5.51
N LEU A 19 19.48 1.35 5.39
CA LEU A 19 20.44 1.76 4.37
C LEU A 19 20.34 0.79 3.19
N VAL A 20 20.03 1.29 2.00
CA VAL A 20 20.01 0.50 0.76
C VAL A 20 21.20 0.87 -0.09
N ILE A 21 21.98 -0.13 -0.48
CA ILE A 21 23.13 0.02 -1.36
C ILE A 21 22.73 -0.56 -2.71
N MET A 22 22.88 0.21 -3.78
CA MET A 22 22.50 -0.20 -5.13
C MET A 22 23.72 -0.16 -6.04
N HIS A 23 23.97 -1.25 -6.76
CA HIS A 23 25.07 -1.35 -7.71
C HIS A 23 24.75 -2.40 -8.78
N ASN A 24 25.10 -2.12 -10.05
CA ASN A 24 24.92 -3.04 -11.19
C ASN A 24 23.57 -3.79 -11.25
N ASN A 25 22.46 -3.05 -11.15
CA ASN A 25 21.10 -3.60 -11.16
C ASN A 25 20.80 -4.63 -10.03
N GLY A 26 21.65 -4.65 -9.01
CA GLY A 26 21.45 -5.34 -7.75
C GLY A 26 21.30 -4.35 -6.61
N TYR A 27 20.71 -4.81 -5.52
CA TYR A 27 20.65 -4.08 -4.26
C TYR A 27 21.00 -4.99 -3.09
N THR A 28 21.51 -4.40 -2.03
CA THR A 28 21.64 -5.00 -0.72
C THR A 28 21.21 -3.99 0.34
N TRP A 29 21.00 -4.45 1.56
CA TRP A 29 20.52 -3.59 2.63
C TRP A 29 21.24 -3.88 3.94
N THR A 30 21.30 -2.87 4.80
CA THR A 30 21.72 -3.02 6.20
C THR A 30 20.97 -2.06 7.10
N SER A 31 21.00 -2.30 8.42
CA SER A 31 20.41 -1.36 9.38
C SER A 31 21.28 -0.10 9.45
N ALA A 32 20.64 1.07 9.42
CA ALA A 32 21.35 2.34 9.62
C ALA A 32 21.74 2.58 11.08
N ASP A 33 21.24 1.77 12.01
CA ASP A 33 21.58 1.83 13.44
C ASP A 33 23.00 1.28 13.74
N LYS A 34 23.67 0.71 12.74
CA LYS A 34 25.03 0.16 12.88
C LYS A 34 26.07 1.27 13.01
N ASP A 35 27.18 0.94 13.68
CA ASP A 35 28.31 1.86 13.77
C ASP A 35 28.92 2.17 12.39
N SER A 36 29.48 3.37 12.26
CA SER A 36 30.14 3.83 11.03
C SER A 36 31.24 2.88 10.54
N GLN A 37 31.99 2.23 11.44
CA GLN A 37 33.01 1.27 11.07
C GLN A 37 32.41 -0.04 10.54
N GLU A 38 31.31 -0.50 11.12
CA GLU A 38 30.60 -1.67 10.62
C GLU A 38 30.03 -1.42 9.22
N ILE A 39 29.40 -0.27 9.01
CA ILE A 39 28.89 0.13 7.69
C ILE A 39 30.03 0.18 6.68
N ARG A 40 31.15 0.79 7.05
CA ARG A 40 32.34 0.85 6.19
C ARG A 40 32.87 -0.53 5.85
N THR A 41 32.99 -1.41 6.83
CA THR A 41 33.46 -2.79 6.62
C THR A 41 32.54 -3.53 5.67
N ILE A 42 31.21 -3.38 5.83
CA ILE A 42 30.22 -3.95 4.92
C ILE A 42 30.45 -3.44 3.49
N ILE A 43 30.58 -2.11 3.31
CA ILE A 43 30.82 -1.51 1.98
C ILE A 43 32.13 -2.00 1.36
N GLU A 44 33.21 -2.11 2.15
CA GLU A 44 34.51 -2.57 1.68
C GLU A 44 34.51 -4.07 1.33
N THR A 45 33.69 -4.89 2.00
CA THR A 45 33.53 -6.33 1.72
C THR A 45 32.57 -6.62 0.57
N LEU A 46 31.76 -5.64 0.16
CA LEU A 46 30.79 -5.80 -0.91
C LEU A 46 31.48 -5.77 -2.27
N GLU A 47 31.80 -6.94 -2.79
CA GLU A 47 32.23 -7.08 -4.18
C GLU A 47 31.00 -7.18 -5.09
N ASN A 48 30.88 -6.27 -6.05
CA ASN A 48 29.89 -6.35 -7.13
C ASN A 48 30.51 -5.83 -8.44
N THR A 49 31.67 -6.39 -8.78
CA THR A 49 32.55 -5.92 -9.87
C THR A 49 32.03 -6.29 -11.26
N GLU A 50 31.16 -7.30 -11.37
CA GLU A 50 30.58 -7.70 -12.65
C GLU A 50 29.32 -6.90 -13.00
N CYS A 51 29.23 -6.43 -14.25
CA CYS A 51 28.07 -5.67 -14.75
C CYS A 51 26.88 -6.56 -15.14
N SER A 52 27.04 -7.88 -15.10
CA SER A 52 26.10 -8.86 -15.67
C SER A 52 25.15 -9.48 -14.64
N MET A 53 25.61 -9.70 -13.42
CA MET A 53 24.83 -10.40 -12.39
C MET A 53 25.17 -9.89 -10.99
N PRO A 54 24.17 -9.71 -10.12
CA PRO A 54 24.44 -9.36 -8.73
C PRO A 54 25.30 -10.44 -8.09
N ALA A 55 26.37 -10.04 -7.41
CA ALA A 55 27.22 -10.94 -6.65
C ALA A 55 26.45 -11.66 -5.53
N ILE A 56 27.02 -12.73 -4.99
CA ILE A 56 26.43 -13.48 -3.88
C ILE A 56 26.18 -12.53 -2.70
N GLY A 57 24.94 -12.52 -2.17
CA GLY A 57 24.52 -11.58 -1.10
C GLY A 57 23.83 -10.31 -1.60
N TRP A 58 23.65 -10.16 -2.92
CA TRP A 58 22.85 -9.10 -3.53
C TRP A 58 21.54 -9.65 -4.11
N TRP A 59 20.47 -8.87 -3.97
CA TRP A 59 19.18 -9.14 -4.59
C TRP A 59 19.08 -8.41 -5.93
N LYS A 60 18.34 -8.97 -6.89
CA LYS A 60 18.11 -8.35 -8.20
C LYS A 60 17.06 -7.25 -8.10
N ILE A 61 17.33 -6.09 -8.68
CA ILE A 61 16.33 -5.02 -8.80
C ILE A 61 15.31 -5.44 -9.87
N GLY A 62 14.02 -5.33 -9.52
CA GLY A 62 12.92 -5.57 -10.43
C GLY A 62 12.92 -4.63 -11.65
N LYS A 63 12.26 -5.07 -12.72
CA LYS A 63 12.08 -4.26 -13.94
C LYS A 63 11.39 -2.93 -13.59
N PRO A 64 11.68 -1.85 -14.35
CA PRO A 64 10.89 -0.64 -14.23
C PRO A 64 9.43 -0.96 -14.54
N LEU A 65 8.52 -0.39 -13.75
CA LEU A 65 7.09 -0.55 -13.99
C LEU A 65 6.71 0.19 -15.27
N THR A 66 5.84 -0.42 -16.05
CA THR A 66 5.21 0.21 -17.21
C THR A 66 4.24 1.31 -16.77
N ASP A 67 3.93 2.25 -17.66
CA ASP A 67 3.03 3.36 -17.34
C ASP A 67 1.64 2.87 -16.90
N ILE A 68 1.16 1.77 -17.50
CA ILE A 68 -0.12 1.13 -17.14
C ILE A 68 -0.06 0.56 -15.72
N GLU A 69 1.00 -0.18 -15.37
CA GLU A 69 1.18 -0.73 -14.02
C GLU A 69 1.30 0.37 -12.96
N LYS A 70 1.96 1.49 -13.29
CA LYS A 70 2.04 2.64 -12.38
C LYS A 70 0.68 3.25 -12.10
N VAL A 71 -0.15 3.43 -13.13
CA VAL A 71 -1.51 3.97 -12.99
C VAL A 71 -2.36 3.01 -12.15
N PHE A 72 -2.35 1.71 -12.49
CA PHE A 72 -3.10 0.69 -11.78
C PHE A 72 -2.75 0.65 -10.28
N LEU A 73 -1.46 0.57 -9.94
CA LEU A 73 -1.02 0.50 -8.54
C LEU A 73 -1.30 1.78 -7.76
N LYS A 74 -1.28 2.93 -8.44
CA LYS A 74 -1.63 4.21 -7.84
C LYS A 74 -3.13 4.25 -7.50
N GLU A 75 -3.97 3.77 -8.40
CA GLU A 75 -5.42 3.67 -8.19
C GLU A 75 -5.78 2.64 -7.13
N GLU A 76 -5.09 1.50 -7.09
CA GLU A 76 -5.26 0.48 -6.08
C GLU A 76 -4.91 0.99 -4.68
N ASP A 77 -3.78 1.68 -4.51
CA ASP A 77 -3.41 2.27 -3.21
C ASP A 77 -4.37 3.36 -2.78
N LEU A 78 -4.90 4.13 -3.74
CA LEU A 78 -5.93 5.14 -3.47
C LEU A 78 -7.25 4.49 -3.03
N SER A 79 -7.68 3.43 -3.73
CA SER A 79 -8.89 2.67 -3.40
C SER A 79 -8.79 2.02 -2.02
N ARG A 80 -7.67 1.34 -1.74
CA ARG A 80 -7.40 0.74 -0.43
C ARG A 80 -7.38 1.78 0.69
N LYS A 81 -6.84 2.97 0.43
CA LYS A 81 -6.90 4.09 1.39
C LYS A 81 -8.31 4.61 1.61
N LEU A 82 -9.17 4.59 0.58
CA LEU A 82 -10.54 5.05 0.68
C LEU A 82 -11.47 4.02 1.35
N GLU A 83 -11.27 2.72 1.13
CA GLU A 83 -12.08 1.65 1.73
C GLU A 83 -12.09 1.72 3.26
N TRP A 84 -10.92 2.01 3.86
CA TRP A 84 -10.78 2.09 5.31
C TRP A 84 -11.05 3.49 5.89
N LYS A 85 -11.53 4.45 5.08
CA LYS A 85 -11.87 5.77 5.63
C LYS A 85 -13.17 5.68 6.44
N PRO A 86 -13.15 6.07 7.73
CA PRO A 86 -14.33 6.02 8.59
C PRO A 86 -15.47 6.89 8.05
N VAL A 87 -15.15 7.93 7.28
CA VAL A 87 -16.12 8.81 6.62
C VAL A 87 -16.97 8.04 5.60
N CYS A 88 -16.37 7.17 4.78
CA CYS A 88 -17.12 6.38 3.79
C CYS A 88 -18.05 5.37 4.46
N ILE A 89 -17.58 4.73 5.53
CA ILE A 89 -18.40 3.82 6.35
C ILE A 89 -19.58 4.56 6.98
N MET A 90 -19.35 5.78 7.50
CA MET A 90 -20.38 6.61 8.11
C MET A 90 -21.46 7.04 7.11
N VAL A 91 -21.07 7.41 5.88
CA VAL A 91 -22.01 7.75 4.80
C VAL A 91 -22.86 6.54 4.41
N GLY A 92 -22.25 5.36 4.29
CA GLY A 92 -22.98 4.11 4.03
C GLY A 92 -24.00 3.78 5.12
N ALA A 93 -23.59 3.88 6.39
CA ALA A 93 -24.46 3.61 7.53
C ALA A 93 -25.64 4.61 7.62
N THR A 94 -25.36 5.92 7.47
CA THR A 94 -26.40 6.96 7.51
C THR A 94 -27.38 6.84 6.35
N GLY A 95 -26.89 6.55 5.13
CA GLY A 95 -27.74 6.27 3.98
C GLY A 95 -28.63 5.04 4.17
N GLY A 96 -28.05 3.94 4.69
CA GLY A 96 -28.81 2.72 4.98
C GLY A 96 -29.92 2.93 6.02
N ILE A 97 -29.61 3.60 7.12
CA ILE A 97 -30.59 3.94 8.17
C ILE A 97 -31.71 4.81 7.59
N ALA A 98 -31.37 5.81 6.77
CA ALA A 98 -32.36 6.68 6.14
C ALA A 98 -33.33 5.90 5.25
N VAL A 99 -32.83 4.97 4.43
CA VAL A 99 -33.67 4.13 3.56
C VAL A 99 -34.59 3.22 4.38
N VAL A 100 -34.08 2.59 5.44
CA VAL A 100 -34.88 1.73 6.33
C VAL A 100 -35.97 2.55 7.03
N ALA A 101 -35.64 3.73 7.57
CA ALA A 101 -36.61 4.62 8.20
C ALA A 101 -37.69 5.09 7.22
N LEU A 102 -37.31 5.38 5.97
CA LEU A 102 -38.23 5.76 4.91
C LEU A 102 -39.19 4.59 4.58
N ALA A 103 -38.67 3.37 4.43
CA ALA A 103 -39.49 2.19 4.19
C ALA A 103 -40.50 1.95 5.33
N ILE A 104 -40.05 2.00 6.59
CA ILE A 104 -40.93 1.88 7.77
C ILE A 104 -42.02 2.94 7.74
N SER A 105 -41.67 4.20 7.42
CA SER A 105 -42.61 5.32 7.34
C SER A 105 -43.69 5.10 6.28
N ILE A 106 -43.33 4.53 5.11
CA ILE A 106 -44.29 4.19 4.06
C ILE A 106 -45.22 3.07 4.53
N PHE A 107 -44.69 1.97 5.06
CA PHE A 107 -45.50 0.84 5.52
C PHE A 107 -46.44 1.20 6.68
N TRP A 108 -45.98 2.02 7.62
CA TRP A 108 -46.81 2.52 8.72
C TRP A 108 -47.85 3.54 8.22
N GLY A 109 -47.49 4.42 7.29
CA GLY A 109 -48.41 5.38 6.69
C GLY A 109 -49.56 4.70 5.93
N LEU A 110 -49.26 3.63 5.19
CA LEU A 110 -50.27 2.85 4.47
C LEU A 110 -51.22 2.08 5.41
N ASN A 111 -50.70 1.46 6.48
CA ASN A 111 -51.54 0.79 7.48
C ASN A 111 -52.39 1.77 8.32
N GLY A 112 -51.90 3.01 8.54
CA GLY A 112 -52.65 4.07 9.21
C GLY A 112 -53.79 4.66 8.37
N SER A 113 -53.63 4.72 7.04
CA SER A 113 -54.66 5.26 6.12
C SER A 113 -55.93 4.40 5.99
N SER A 114 -55.89 3.13 6.41
CA SER A 114 -57.07 2.24 6.38
C SER A 114 -58.16 2.63 7.41
N PHE A 115 -57.87 3.57 8.31
CA PHE A 115 -58.82 4.04 9.33
C PHE A 115 -59.39 5.45 9.08
N ALA A 116 -59.09 6.09 7.94
CA ALA A 116 -59.57 7.43 7.63
C ALA A 116 -60.73 7.49 6.61
N THR A 117 -61.39 6.36 6.33
CA THR A 117 -62.65 6.35 5.59
C THR A 117 -63.76 5.91 6.53
N LYS A 118 -64.40 6.89 7.17
CA LYS A 118 -65.71 6.73 7.79
C LYS A 118 -66.62 7.82 7.26
#